data_AF-A0A418B4Z5-F1
#
_entry.id   AF-A0A418B4Z5-F1
#
_cell.length_a   1.000
_cell.length_b   1.000
_cell.length_c   1.000
_cell.angle_alpha   90.00
_cell.angle_beta   90.00
_cell.angle_gamma   90.00
#
_symmetry.space_group_name_H-M   'P 1'
#
loop_
_entity.id
_entity.type
_entity.pdbx_description
1 polymer ?
#
loop_
_entity_poly.entity_id
_entity_poly.type
_entity_poly.pdbx_seq_one_letter_code
_entity_poly.pdbx_strand_id
1 'polypeptide(L)'
;MLPYACSLCHSSGATCLIAGCGHYFHGSCIVRWLGSHTNCPKCDRFVDMFLPAHLTLHRPRFRKSFSCISKGPNFFDTNFDERYESSERVLGKGTYASVHLGREKTTNTPVAIKHVLKAGLKSDIENVKALEEIAVLHGLHHDNIVNLHAAFSSSFHYILVMDQVDGGTLDDWMHAYVDQTSTSADFGPRGPKRPLPEAIVRCVVRDIVAALVYLHTIANVIHGDIKPGNILLDRSAQVCFPVAKLCDFGNAVRMHPGLPLSNDVMSGSFGYMAPELLCKEPLSPSADMWSLGVVAYEALVAYSPFYPYNMCTQEDAMYCPRDFKHVSPACVDFLKKLLTRDPTNRMTALEAAAHPVHLEIMAAHTCAPAGVIWLHGLGDSGAGWSSLRHEYSNLRHIRWEFPDAPTSYVTCNGGPCPSWFDLKDIPITPASAPNEPLKGLTDSVKKVQDAIARFGASGIPSDRIVVGGFSQGALLAVYTGLQIDTPLAGVVGLSGWLPSESYLTSLPSKSLNVFIGHGGSDDVVKTPLGRTFADRLISLGHNVQFETYPGLAHSANDKELRDLEAFLKKVLP
;
A
#
# COMPACT_ATOMS: atom_id res chain seq x y z
N MET A 1 -30.84 -18.05 -25.91
CA MET A 1 -31.71 -16.96 -25.42
C MET A 1 -32.83 -17.55 -24.59
N LEU A 2 -32.80 -17.37 -23.28
CA LEU A 2 -33.96 -17.63 -22.41
C LEU A 2 -34.48 -16.27 -21.93
N PRO A 3 -35.75 -15.92 -22.14
CA PRO A 3 -36.31 -14.68 -21.63
C PRO A 3 -36.54 -14.82 -20.12
N TYR A 4 -35.73 -14.12 -19.32
CA TYR A 4 -36.07 -13.90 -17.91
C TYR A 4 -36.80 -12.57 -17.81
N ALA A 5 -38.10 -12.64 -17.53
CA ALA A 5 -38.91 -11.46 -17.24
C ALA A 5 -38.89 -11.20 -15.73
N CYS A 6 -38.49 -10.00 -15.33
CA CYS A 6 -38.76 -9.49 -13.99
C CYS A 6 -40.29 -9.45 -13.79
N SER A 7 -40.78 -9.96 -12.66
CA SER A 7 -42.22 -10.09 -12.35
C SER A 7 -43.01 -8.78 -12.40
N LEU A 8 -42.35 -7.62 -12.30
CA LEU A 8 -42.93 -6.28 -12.43
C LEU A 8 -42.97 -5.74 -13.88
N CYS A 9 -42.11 -6.25 -14.77
CA CYS A 9 -42.14 -5.85 -16.19
C CYS A 9 -43.35 -6.46 -16.91
N HIS A 10 -43.78 -7.64 -16.47
CA HIS A 10 -44.94 -8.33 -17.05
C HIS A 10 -46.27 -7.60 -16.81
N SER A 11 -46.44 -6.96 -15.64
CA SER A 11 -47.62 -6.14 -15.33
C SER A 11 -47.66 -4.79 -16.06
N SER A 12 -46.55 -4.39 -16.66
CA SER A 12 -46.37 -3.10 -17.35
C SER A 12 -46.38 -3.24 -18.89
N GLY A 13 -46.52 -4.46 -19.42
CA GLY A 13 -46.43 -4.74 -20.86
C GLY A 13 -45.02 -4.60 -21.46
N ALA A 14 -43.96 -4.58 -20.64
CA ALA A 14 -42.58 -4.38 -21.09
C ALA A 14 -41.78 -5.69 -21.10
N THR A 15 -40.94 -5.90 -22.12
CA THR A 15 -40.06 -7.08 -22.26
C THR A 15 -38.60 -6.66 -22.19
N CYS A 16 -37.85 -7.13 -21.18
CA CYS A 16 -36.41 -6.98 -21.14
C CYS A 16 -35.75 -8.13 -21.91
N LEU A 17 -34.84 -7.82 -22.84
CA LEU A 17 -34.09 -8.81 -23.62
C LEU A 17 -32.70 -8.99 -23.03
N ILE A 18 -32.40 -10.22 -22.58
CA ILE A 18 -31.04 -10.65 -22.19
C ILE A 18 -30.57 -11.64 -23.25
N ALA A 19 -29.49 -11.31 -23.97
CA ALA A 19 -28.84 -12.23 -24.90
C ALA A 19 -27.90 -13.16 -24.12
N GLY A 20 -28.36 -14.37 -23.79
CA GLY A 20 -27.51 -15.42 -23.22
C GLY A 20 -26.82 -16.25 -24.30
N CYS A 21 -25.48 -16.27 -24.30
CA CYS A 21 -24.70 -17.35 -24.90
C CYS A 21 -24.74 -18.55 -23.96
N GLY A 22 -25.25 -19.68 -24.45
CA GLY A 22 -25.16 -20.95 -23.74
C GLY A 22 -23.78 -21.56 -23.95
N HIS A 23 -23.07 -21.85 -22.86
CA HIS A 23 -22.33 -23.09 -22.59
C HIS A 23 -21.90 -23.11 -21.11
N TYR A 24 -21.78 -24.31 -20.55
CA TYR A 24 -21.77 -24.65 -19.12
C TYR A 24 -20.52 -24.22 -18.34
N PHE A 25 -20.75 -23.75 -17.10
CA PHE A 25 -19.93 -23.76 -15.88
C PHE A 25 -18.38 -23.67 -15.98
N HIS A 26 -17.84 -22.45 -15.87
CA HIS A 26 -16.75 -22.08 -14.93
C HIS A 26 -16.55 -20.54 -14.93
N GLY A 27 -16.97 -19.87 -13.85
CA GLY A 27 -16.33 -18.68 -13.28
C GLY A 27 -16.32 -17.32 -14.01
N SER A 28 -16.71 -17.18 -15.27
CA SER A 28 -16.66 -15.87 -15.97
C SER A 28 -17.81 -15.69 -16.97
N CYS A 29 -18.88 -14.99 -16.58
CA CYS A 29 -19.93 -14.57 -17.52
C CYS A 29 -19.93 -13.04 -17.64
N ILE A 30 -19.48 -12.51 -18.78
CA ILE A 30 -19.72 -11.12 -19.16
C ILE A 30 -21.15 -11.04 -19.68
N VAL A 31 -22.06 -10.44 -18.91
CA VAL A 31 -23.40 -10.12 -19.38
C VAL A 31 -23.36 -8.73 -20.02
N ARG A 32 -23.62 -8.64 -21.33
CA ARG A 32 -23.73 -7.36 -22.04
C ARG A 32 -25.15 -6.84 -21.90
N TRP A 33 -25.31 -5.73 -21.17
CA TRP A 33 -26.58 -5.04 -21.01
C TRP A 33 -26.85 -4.11 -22.20
N LEU A 34 -28.06 -4.18 -22.78
CA LEU A 34 -28.41 -3.50 -24.02
C LEU A 34 -29.34 -2.29 -23.84
N GLY A 35 -29.62 -1.85 -22.60
CA GLY A 35 -30.33 -0.59 -22.33
C GLY A 35 -31.33 -0.63 -21.18
N SER A 36 -31.58 0.53 -20.56
CA SER A 36 -32.68 0.81 -19.63
C SER A 36 -33.72 1.65 -20.35
N HIS A 37 -34.98 1.31 -20.13
CA HIS A 37 -36.07 2.27 -20.17
C HIS A 37 -35.97 3.26 -19.00
N THR A 38 -36.21 4.53 -19.30
CA THR A 38 -36.06 5.72 -18.44
C THR A 38 -36.91 5.72 -17.16
N ASN A 39 -37.84 4.78 -16.99
CA ASN A 39 -38.83 4.77 -15.91
C ASN A 39 -38.64 3.63 -14.88
N CYS A 40 -37.52 2.90 -14.87
CA CYS A 40 -37.27 1.80 -13.92
C CYS A 40 -36.09 2.09 -12.96
N PRO A 41 -36.34 2.64 -11.75
CA PRO A 41 -35.28 2.94 -10.77
C PRO A 41 -34.64 1.69 -10.13
N LYS A 42 -35.21 0.49 -10.33
CA LYS A 42 -34.63 -0.79 -9.83
C LYS A 42 -33.62 -1.43 -10.79
N CYS A 43 -33.59 -0.97 -12.03
CA CYS A 43 -32.76 -1.57 -13.08
C CYS A 43 -31.29 -1.12 -12.95
N ASP A 44 -31.03 0.10 -12.47
CA ASP A 44 -29.67 0.61 -12.22
C ASP A 44 -28.94 -0.16 -11.10
N ARG A 45 -29.67 -0.57 -10.05
CA ARG A 45 -29.11 -1.41 -8.96
C ARG A 45 -28.68 -2.81 -9.43
N PHE A 46 -29.15 -3.26 -10.60
CA PHE A 46 -28.83 -4.58 -11.11
C PHE A 46 -27.45 -4.61 -11.82
N VAL A 47 -26.96 -3.45 -12.29
CA VAL A 47 -25.63 -3.28 -12.89
C VAL A 47 -24.54 -3.42 -11.83
N ASP A 48 -24.78 -2.90 -10.62
CA ASP A 48 -23.85 -2.99 -9.49
C ASP A 48 -23.61 -4.43 -9.01
N MET A 49 -24.54 -5.35 -9.27
CA MET A 49 -24.50 -6.72 -8.75
C MET A 49 -23.65 -7.69 -9.61
N PHE A 50 -23.23 -7.29 -10.81
CA PHE A 50 -22.51 -8.16 -11.77
C PHE A 50 -21.06 -7.73 -12.06
N LEU A 51 -20.53 -6.70 -11.40
CA LEU A 51 -19.08 -6.48 -11.35
C LEU A 51 -18.44 -7.61 -10.52
N PRO A 52 -17.30 -8.19 -10.92
CA PRO A 52 -16.68 -9.25 -10.15
C PRO A 52 -16.39 -8.79 -8.72
N ALA A 53 -16.92 -9.52 -7.74
CA ALA A 53 -16.92 -9.18 -6.31
C ALA A 53 -15.53 -9.00 -5.67
N HIS A 54 -14.44 -9.28 -6.41
CA HIS A 54 -13.07 -9.07 -5.98
C HIS A 54 -12.53 -7.65 -6.26
N LEU A 55 -13.27 -6.79 -6.97
CA LEU A 55 -12.88 -5.39 -7.25
C LEU A 55 -13.61 -4.36 -6.39
N THR A 56 -14.43 -4.78 -5.43
CA THR A 56 -15.29 -3.85 -4.65
C THR A 56 -15.17 -3.97 -3.13
N LEU A 57 -14.27 -4.80 -2.62
CA LEU A 57 -14.09 -4.98 -1.18
C LEU A 57 -12.82 -4.27 -0.71
N HIS A 58 -12.94 -2.96 -0.44
CA HIS A 58 -12.31 -2.22 0.67
C HIS A 58 -12.64 -0.72 0.52
N ARG A 59 -13.79 -0.29 1.04
CA ARG A 59 -14.05 1.15 1.24
C ARG A 59 -14.36 1.46 2.70
N PRO A 60 -13.52 2.26 3.40
CA PRO A 60 -13.95 2.99 4.59
C PRO A 60 -14.98 4.06 4.24
N ARG A 61 -15.80 4.42 5.23
CA ARG A 61 -17.02 5.24 5.19
C ARG A 61 -16.81 6.70 4.76
N PHE A 62 -16.47 6.95 3.49
CA PHE A 62 -16.54 8.30 2.92
C PHE A 62 -17.38 8.31 1.64
N ARG A 63 -18.64 8.69 1.77
CA ARG A 63 -19.24 9.86 1.07
C ARG A 63 -20.75 9.89 1.25
N LYS A 64 -21.26 11.08 1.56
CA LYS A 64 -22.68 11.43 1.47
C LYS A 64 -23.11 11.38 0.01
N SER A 65 -24.32 10.86 -0.20
CA SER A 65 -25.11 10.97 -1.42
C SER A 65 -25.09 12.42 -1.95
N PHE A 66 -24.57 12.63 -3.17
CA PHE A 66 -24.73 13.88 -3.90
C PHE A 66 -25.90 13.74 -4.88
N SER A 67 -27.10 13.91 -4.34
CA SER A 67 -28.32 14.16 -5.11
C SER A 67 -28.60 15.67 -5.16
N CYS A 68 -27.91 16.42 -6.04
CA CYS A 68 -28.23 17.82 -6.35
C CYS A 68 -27.68 18.20 -7.74
N ILE A 69 -28.13 17.53 -8.80
CA ILE A 69 -27.93 18.04 -10.17
C ILE A 69 -28.97 19.14 -10.38
N SER A 70 -28.57 20.38 -10.15
CA SER A 70 -29.23 21.53 -10.75
C SER A 70 -28.25 22.70 -10.91
N LYS A 71 -27.98 23.05 -12.19
CA LYS A 71 -27.34 24.27 -12.76
C LYS A 71 -25.89 24.13 -13.29
N GLY A 72 -25.77 23.83 -14.60
CA GLY A 72 -24.61 24.15 -15.48
C GLY A 72 -23.27 23.43 -15.21
N PRO A 73 -22.34 23.31 -16.19
CA PRO A 73 -21.09 22.59 -16.02
C PRO A 73 -20.04 23.51 -15.38
N ASN A 74 -20.28 23.96 -14.15
CA ASN A 74 -19.24 24.63 -13.41
C ASN A 74 -18.38 23.55 -12.74
N PHE A 75 -17.30 23.14 -13.40
CA PHE A 75 -16.34 22.15 -12.88
C PHE A 75 -15.59 22.65 -11.64
N PHE A 76 -15.76 23.92 -11.28
CA PHE A 76 -15.08 24.56 -10.17
C PHE A 76 -15.99 24.67 -8.94
N ASP A 77 -15.50 24.11 -7.84
CA ASP A 77 -15.99 24.35 -6.50
C ASP A 77 -15.72 25.79 -6.05
N THR A 78 -16.39 26.19 -4.97
CA THR A 78 -16.21 27.48 -4.31
C THR A 78 -15.55 27.32 -2.94
N ASN A 79 -14.90 28.38 -2.46
CA ASN A 79 -14.31 28.51 -1.12
C ASN A 79 -13.22 27.47 -0.80
N PHE A 80 -12.13 27.48 -1.58
CA PHE A 80 -10.95 26.63 -1.34
C PHE A 80 -10.43 26.76 0.10
N ASP A 81 -10.19 28.00 0.57
CA ASP A 81 -9.60 28.27 1.89
C ASP A 81 -10.50 27.87 3.07
N GLU A 82 -11.81 27.69 2.87
CA GLU A 82 -12.71 27.20 3.92
C GLU A 82 -12.64 25.68 4.06
N ARG A 83 -12.39 24.96 2.96
CA ARG A 83 -12.46 23.50 2.89
C ARG A 83 -11.10 22.82 3.02
N TYR A 84 -10.05 23.45 2.51
CA TYR A 84 -8.72 22.88 2.41
C TYR A 84 -7.66 23.80 3.01
N GLU A 85 -6.56 23.20 3.40
CA GLU A 85 -5.36 23.87 3.85
C GLU A 85 -4.16 23.29 3.09
N SER A 86 -3.31 24.15 2.55
CA SER A 86 -2.08 23.74 1.86
C SER A 86 -0.89 23.90 2.79
N SER A 87 0.01 22.92 2.78
CA SER A 87 1.27 22.93 3.52
C SER A 87 2.40 23.50 2.66
N GLU A 88 3.45 23.99 3.30
CA GLU A 88 4.70 24.38 2.63
C GLU A 88 5.46 23.18 2.05
N ARG A 89 5.12 21.95 2.46
CA ARG A 89 5.76 20.73 1.95
C ARG A 89 5.38 20.49 0.48
N VAL A 90 6.34 20.72 -0.40
CA VAL A 90 6.24 20.43 -1.84
C VAL A 90 6.40 18.93 -2.09
N LEU A 91 5.45 18.35 -2.81
CA LEU A 91 5.48 16.95 -3.28
C LEU A 91 6.03 16.83 -4.70
N GLY A 92 5.88 17.86 -5.53
CA GLY A 92 6.40 17.89 -6.90
C GLY A 92 6.38 19.28 -7.52
N LYS A 93 7.29 19.53 -8.46
CA LYS A 93 7.35 20.78 -9.25
C LYS A 93 7.45 20.44 -10.73
N GLY A 94 6.57 21.04 -11.53
CA GLY A 94 6.65 21.07 -12.99
C GLY A 94 6.88 22.50 -13.48
N THR A 95 6.85 22.69 -14.80
CA THR A 95 7.15 23.97 -15.45
C THR A 95 6.20 25.10 -15.04
N TYR A 96 4.90 24.80 -14.92
CA TYR A 96 3.86 25.78 -14.58
C TYR A 96 2.97 25.33 -13.43
N ALA A 97 3.34 24.24 -12.76
CA ALA A 97 2.56 23.64 -11.70
C ALA A 97 3.43 23.22 -10.51
N SER A 98 2.86 23.32 -9.32
CA SER A 98 3.50 22.84 -8.08
C SER A 98 2.47 22.08 -7.26
N VAL A 99 2.86 20.89 -6.82
CA VAL A 99 2.03 20.00 -6.01
C VAL A 99 2.50 20.10 -4.57
N HIS A 100 1.59 20.42 -3.66
CA HIS A 100 1.85 20.55 -2.24
C HIS A 100 1.05 19.51 -1.47
N LEU A 101 1.60 19.08 -0.32
CA LEU A 101 0.80 18.35 0.66
C LEU A 101 -0.26 19.30 1.21
N GLY A 102 -1.47 18.81 1.39
CA GLY A 102 -2.54 19.57 2.00
C GLY A 102 -3.45 18.68 2.82
N ARG A 103 -4.52 19.28 3.32
CA ARG A 103 -5.47 18.60 4.19
C ARG A 103 -6.89 19.12 3.98
N GLU A 104 -7.86 18.22 3.95
CA GLU A 104 -9.26 18.58 4.09
C GLU A 104 -9.58 18.92 5.55
N LYS A 105 -10.04 20.15 5.83
CA LYS A 105 -10.18 20.68 7.19
C LYS A 105 -11.20 19.94 8.04
N THR A 106 -12.28 19.46 7.43
CA THR A 106 -13.40 18.81 8.13
C THR A 106 -13.08 17.39 8.59
N THR A 107 -12.30 16.66 7.79
CA THR A 107 -12.01 15.23 7.97
C THR A 107 -10.59 14.97 8.46
N ASN A 108 -9.73 16.00 8.40
CA ASN A 108 -8.30 15.90 8.63
C ASN A 108 -7.60 14.90 7.67
N THR A 109 -8.21 14.61 6.52
CA THR A 109 -7.68 13.68 5.51
C THR A 109 -6.57 14.35 4.69
N PRO A 110 -5.40 13.70 4.52
CA PRO A 110 -4.33 14.22 3.69
C PRO A 110 -4.73 14.22 2.20
N VAL A 111 -4.36 15.28 1.49
CA VAL A 111 -4.64 15.47 0.06
C VAL A 111 -3.41 16.03 -0.65
N ALA A 112 -3.31 15.81 -1.97
CA ALA A 112 -2.33 16.49 -2.81
C ALA A 112 -2.99 17.67 -3.52
N ILE A 113 -2.39 18.86 -3.44
CA ILE A 113 -2.94 20.09 -4.00
C ILE A 113 -2.01 20.61 -5.11
N LYS A 114 -2.43 20.46 -6.37
CA LYS A 114 -1.72 20.95 -7.56
C LYS A 114 -2.18 22.36 -7.88
N HIS A 115 -1.27 23.32 -7.76
CA HIS A 115 -1.48 24.71 -8.18
C HIS A 115 -0.89 24.87 -9.58
N VAL A 116 -1.70 25.27 -10.55
CA VAL A 116 -1.29 25.60 -11.93
C VAL A 116 -1.36 27.10 -12.12
N LEU A 117 -0.24 27.73 -12.46
CA LEU A 117 -0.10 29.18 -12.52
C LEU A 117 -0.58 29.72 -13.88
N LYS A 118 -1.68 30.48 -13.90
CA LYS A 118 -2.30 30.97 -15.15
C LYS A 118 -1.38 31.87 -15.97
N ALA A 119 -0.55 32.69 -15.31
CA ALA A 119 0.42 33.56 -15.99
C ALA A 119 1.55 32.78 -16.70
N GLY A 120 1.75 31.50 -16.35
CA GLY A 120 2.68 30.60 -17.05
C GLY A 120 2.11 30.05 -18.36
N LEU A 121 0.80 30.12 -18.56
CA LEU A 121 0.09 29.66 -19.75
C LEU A 121 0.05 30.82 -20.76
N LYS A 122 1.07 30.88 -21.61
CA LYS A 122 1.37 31.99 -22.53
C LYS A 122 0.48 31.99 -23.77
N SER A 123 -0.34 30.96 -23.96
CA SER A 123 -1.25 30.80 -25.09
C SER A 123 -2.63 30.30 -24.67
N ASP A 124 -3.64 30.58 -25.50
CA ASP A 124 -4.99 30.03 -25.31
C ASP A 124 -4.97 28.49 -25.36
N ILE A 125 -4.08 27.89 -26.15
CA ILE A 125 -3.92 26.44 -26.26
C ILE A 125 -3.47 25.84 -24.92
N GLU A 126 -2.49 26.45 -24.23
CA GLU A 126 -2.03 25.97 -22.92
C GLU A 126 -3.12 26.13 -21.85
N ASN A 127 -3.93 27.19 -21.92
CA ASN A 127 -5.10 27.36 -21.05
C ASN A 127 -6.16 26.29 -21.31
N VAL A 128 -6.45 25.98 -22.57
CA VAL A 128 -7.39 24.92 -22.95
C VAL A 128 -6.90 23.57 -22.44
N LYS A 129 -5.61 23.23 -22.62
CA LYS A 129 -5.03 21.97 -22.11
C LYS A 129 -5.18 21.82 -20.58
N ALA A 130 -4.95 22.90 -19.82
CA ALA A 130 -5.13 22.87 -18.37
C ALA A 130 -6.60 22.63 -17.96
N LEU A 131 -7.56 23.19 -18.71
CA LEU A 131 -8.99 22.96 -18.49
C LEU A 131 -9.43 21.56 -18.94
N GLU A 132 -8.85 21.05 -20.03
CA GLU A 132 -9.07 19.68 -20.51
C GLU A 132 -8.60 18.64 -19.50
N GLU A 133 -7.43 18.83 -18.87
CA GLU A 133 -6.94 17.96 -17.78
C GLU A 133 -7.99 17.84 -16.66
N ILE A 134 -8.52 18.99 -16.19
CA ILE A 134 -9.55 19.04 -15.16
C ILE A 134 -10.82 18.33 -15.63
N ALA A 135 -11.26 18.59 -16.86
CA ALA A 135 -12.47 17.99 -17.42
C ALA A 135 -12.33 16.47 -17.63
N VAL A 136 -11.14 15.96 -17.99
CA VAL A 136 -10.83 14.54 -18.04
C VAL A 136 -10.92 13.94 -16.64
N LEU A 137 -10.10 14.43 -15.70
CA LEU A 137 -10.00 13.92 -14.33
C LEU A 137 -11.33 13.93 -13.57
N HIS A 138 -12.17 14.94 -13.77
CA HIS A 138 -13.49 15.02 -13.13
C HIS A 138 -14.39 13.83 -13.47
N GLY A 139 -14.21 13.20 -14.64
CA GLY A 139 -14.98 12.03 -15.06
C GLY A 139 -14.33 10.68 -14.73
N LEU A 140 -13.14 10.65 -14.14
CA LEU A 140 -12.38 9.43 -13.90
C LEU A 140 -12.42 9.03 -12.43
N HIS A 141 -12.88 7.80 -12.15
CA HIS A 141 -12.89 7.23 -10.81
C HIS A 141 -12.40 5.78 -10.83
N HIS A 142 -11.20 5.53 -10.31
CA HIS A 142 -10.59 4.19 -10.27
C HIS A 142 -9.55 4.07 -9.17
N ASP A 143 -9.38 2.88 -8.59
CA ASP A 143 -8.46 2.67 -7.45
C ASP A 143 -6.99 2.81 -7.86
N ASN A 144 -6.64 2.47 -9.11
CA ASN A 144 -5.31 2.64 -9.69
C ASN A 144 -5.12 3.95 -10.48
N ILE A 145 -5.98 4.95 -10.26
CA ILE A 145 -5.82 6.32 -10.78
C ILE A 145 -5.82 7.28 -9.60
N VAL A 146 -5.03 8.35 -9.67
CA VAL A 146 -5.12 9.46 -8.71
C VAL A 146 -6.43 10.22 -8.95
N ASN A 147 -7.36 10.12 -8.02
CA ASN A 147 -8.69 10.67 -8.18
C ASN A 147 -8.72 12.18 -7.87
N LEU A 148 -9.49 12.93 -8.66
CA LEU A 148 -9.80 14.33 -8.38
C LEU A 148 -10.93 14.41 -7.34
N HIS A 149 -10.68 15.12 -6.24
CA HIS A 149 -11.67 15.35 -5.19
C HIS A 149 -12.47 16.63 -5.42
N ALA A 150 -11.79 17.70 -5.83
CA ALA A 150 -12.35 19.02 -6.06
C ALA A 150 -11.41 19.82 -6.97
N ALA A 151 -11.95 20.78 -7.72
CA ALA A 151 -11.18 21.72 -8.51
C ALA A 151 -11.63 23.15 -8.23
N PHE A 152 -10.72 24.11 -8.23
CA PHE A 152 -11.00 25.52 -7.99
C PHE A 152 -10.30 26.41 -9.01
N SER A 153 -10.83 27.61 -9.21
CA SER A 153 -10.23 28.63 -10.06
C SER A 153 -10.16 29.95 -9.30
N SER A 154 -8.98 30.57 -9.29
CA SER A 154 -8.78 31.94 -8.80
C SER A 154 -8.36 32.86 -9.95
N SER A 155 -8.08 34.13 -9.67
CA SER A 155 -7.51 35.05 -10.65
C SER A 155 -6.14 34.60 -11.16
N PHE A 156 -5.38 33.86 -10.36
CA PHE A 156 -3.98 33.51 -10.65
C PHE A 156 -3.73 32.02 -10.87
N HIS A 157 -4.60 31.13 -10.35
CA HIS A 157 -4.35 29.69 -10.35
C HIS A 157 -5.57 28.88 -10.78
N TYR A 158 -5.33 27.74 -11.43
CA TYR A 158 -6.20 26.57 -11.30
C TYR A 158 -5.66 25.71 -10.16
N ILE A 159 -6.54 25.18 -9.32
CA ILE A 159 -6.18 24.39 -8.13
C ILE A 159 -6.91 23.05 -8.22
N LEU A 160 -6.17 21.95 -8.22
CA LEU A 160 -6.71 20.59 -8.23
C LEU A 160 -6.40 19.93 -6.89
N VAL A 161 -7.42 19.44 -6.21
CA VAL A 161 -7.30 18.66 -4.96
C VAL A 161 -7.49 17.18 -5.30
N MET A 162 -6.51 16.35 -4.97
CA MET A 162 -6.42 14.97 -5.43
C MET A 162 -6.01 14.01 -4.31
N ASP A 163 -6.09 12.70 -4.57
CA ASP A 163 -5.53 11.65 -3.70
C ASP A 163 -4.08 12.00 -3.32
N GLN A 164 -3.76 11.94 -2.02
CA GLN A 164 -2.37 11.93 -1.59
C GLN A 164 -1.87 10.49 -1.59
N VAL A 165 -0.88 10.21 -2.44
CA VAL A 165 -0.25 8.88 -2.50
C VAL A 165 1.06 8.91 -1.74
N ASP A 166 1.19 8.03 -0.76
CA ASP A 166 2.37 7.94 0.09
C ASP A 166 3.31 6.84 -0.41
N GLY A 167 4.48 7.24 -0.90
CA GLY A 167 5.53 6.30 -1.30
C GLY A 167 6.37 6.70 -2.52
N GLY A 168 6.11 7.85 -3.13
CA GLY A 168 6.90 8.40 -4.24
C GLY A 168 6.52 7.81 -5.60
N THR A 169 7.26 8.21 -6.63
CA THR A 169 7.07 7.76 -8.01
C THR A 169 7.80 6.42 -8.26
N LEU A 170 7.41 5.67 -9.29
CA LEU A 170 8.17 4.50 -9.74
C LEU A 170 9.60 4.90 -10.15
N ASP A 171 9.76 6.10 -10.72
CA ASP A 171 11.08 6.67 -11.02
C ASP A 171 11.95 6.75 -9.75
N ASP A 172 11.40 7.23 -8.63
CA ASP A 172 12.11 7.28 -7.35
C ASP A 172 12.54 5.89 -6.87
N TRP A 173 11.70 4.86 -7.08
CA TRP A 173 12.02 3.49 -6.69
C TRP A 173 13.13 2.86 -7.54
N MET A 174 13.23 3.25 -8.81
CA MET A 174 14.27 2.76 -9.70
C MET A 174 15.64 3.38 -9.41
N HIS A 175 15.74 4.46 -8.64
CA HIS A 175 17.03 5.06 -8.30
C HIS A 175 17.50 4.63 -6.89
N ALA A 176 18.79 4.33 -6.74
CA ALA A 176 19.38 4.15 -5.42
C ALA A 176 19.58 5.51 -4.74
N TYR A 177 19.14 5.69 -3.50
CA TYR A 177 19.48 6.89 -2.74
C TYR A 177 20.94 6.83 -2.31
N VAL A 178 21.69 7.92 -2.57
CA VAL A 178 23.05 8.07 -2.07
C VAL A 178 22.95 8.65 -0.66
N ASP A 179 23.42 7.87 0.31
CA ASP A 179 23.44 8.24 1.72
C ASP A 179 24.11 9.60 1.91
N GLN A 180 23.39 10.56 2.49
CA GLN A 180 23.99 11.73 3.11
C GLN A 180 23.69 11.61 4.60
N THR A 181 24.76 11.59 5.36
CA THR A 181 24.93 11.59 6.82
C THR A 181 24.13 12.65 7.59
N SER A 182 22.86 12.89 7.29
CA SER A 182 22.07 13.96 7.92
C SER A 182 20.59 13.59 7.93
N THR A 183 20.11 13.46 9.15
CA THR A 183 18.72 13.35 9.57
C THR A 183 17.78 14.29 8.80
N SER A 184 16.61 13.75 8.44
CA SER A 184 15.34 14.45 8.09
C SER A 184 14.90 14.64 6.62
N ALA A 185 15.51 14.02 5.61
CA ALA A 185 14.93 13.99 4.26
C ALA A 185 14.79 12.57 3.70
N ASP A 186 13.55 12.10 3.51
CA ASP A 186 13.22 10.78 2.92
C ASP A 186 13.69 10.61 1.46
N PHE A 187 14.30 11.63 0.85
CA PHE A 187 14.69 11.67 -0.55
C PHE A 187 16.05 12.39 -0.73
N GLY A 188 17.16 11.66 -0.58
CA GLY A 188 18.50 12.14 -0.93
C GLY A 188 18.71 12.32 -2.45
N PRO A 189 19.88 12.80 -2.92
CA PRO A 189 20.17 12.89 -4.35
C PRO A 189 20.10 11.52 -5.03
N ARG A 190 19.47 11.49 -6.22
CA ARG A 190 19.24 10.26 -7.00
C ARG A 190 20.58 9.69 -7.50
N GLY A 191 20.90 8.47 -7.05
CA GLY A 191 22.00 7.65 -7.58
C GLY A 191 21.59 6.92 -8.87
N PRO A 192 22.43 6.03 -9.43
CA PRO A 192 22.13 5.35 -10.68
C PRO A 192 20.86 4.49 -10.59
N LYS A 193 20.20 4.28 -11.75
CA LYS A 193 19.07 3.36 -11.85
C LYS A 193 19.48 1.93 -11.51
N ARG A 194 18.59 1.18 -10.87
CA ARG A 194 18.77 -0.23 -10.50
C ARG A 194 17.54 -1.06 -10.86
N PRO A 195 17.74 -2.33 -11.25
CA PRO A 195 16.64 -3.27 -11.46
C PRO A 195 15.76 -3.40 -10.21
N LEU A 196 14.45 -3.36 -10.41
CA LEU A 196 13.49 -3.70 -9.37
C LEU A 196 13.24 -5.22 -9.34
N PRO A 197 12.90 -5.78 -8.17
CA PRO A 197 12.44 -7.15 -8.09
C PRO A 197 11.23 -7.37 -9.02
N GLU A 198 11.26 -8.46 -9.78
CA GLU A 198 10.21 -8.77 -10.76
C GLU A 198 8.80 -8.80 -10.13
N ALA A 199 8.68 -9.21 -8.87
CA ALA A 199 7.42 -9.18 -8.13
C ALA A 199 6.84 -7.76 -7.97
N ILE A 200 7.69 -6.76 -7.74
CA ILE A 200 7.26 -5.34 -7.68
C ILE A 200 6.81 -4.88 -9.06
N VAL A 201 7.60 -5.17 -10.10
CA VAL A 201 7.26 -4.80 -11.49
C VAL A 201 5.93 -5.42 -11.89
N ARG A 202 5.71 -6.70 -11.57
CA ARG A 202 4.43 -7.39 -11.82
C ARG A 202 3.25 -6.71 -11.12
N CYS A 203 3.40 -6.26 -9.87
CA CYS A 203 2.35 -5.53 -9.16
C CYS A 203 2.03 -4.19 -9.83
N VAL A 204 3.07 -3.44 -10.20
CA VAL A 204 2.91 -2.17 -10.94
C VAL A 204 2.20 -2.40 -12.27
N VAL A 205 2.65 -3.39 -13.05
CA VAL A 205 2.04 -3.74 -14.33
C VAL A 205 0.57 -4.13 -14.15
N ARG A 206 0.22 -4.97 -13.16
CA ARG A 206 -1.17 -5.34 -12.86
C ARG A 206 -2.04 -4.10 -12.62
N ASP A 207 -1.58 -3.21 -11.75
CA ASP A 207 -2.34 -2.04 -11.32
C ASP A 207 -2.51 -1.01 -12.45
N ILE A 208 -1.45 -0.78 -13.23
CA ILE A 208 -1.51 0.11 -14.39
C ILE A 208 -2.33 -0.50 -15.53
N VAL A 209 -2.24 -1.80 -15.77
CA VAL A 209 -3.13 -2.49 -16.72
C VAL A 209 -4.60 -2.33 -16.32
N ALA A 210 -4.93 -2.46 -15.03
CA ALA A 210 -6.30 -2.22 -14.55
C ALA A 210 -6.77 -0.78 -14.82
N ALA A 211 -5.92 0.22 -14.57
CA ALA A 211 -6.21 1.60 -14.92
C ALA A 211 -6.42 1.79 -16.43
N LEU A 212 -5.59 1.18 -17.28
CA LEU A 212 -5.70 1.28 -18.74
C LEU A 212 -6.92 0.56 -19.30
N VAL A 213 -7.32 -0.57 -18.73
CA VAL A 213 -8.60 -1.21 -19.09
C VAL A 213 -9.75 -0.23 -18.84
N TYR A 214 -9.80 0.40 -17.67
CA TYR A 214 -10.82 1.41 -17.37
C TYR A 214 -10.77 2.60 -18.35
N LEU A 215 -9.58 3.17 -18.57
CA LEU A 215 -9.41 4.33 -19.44
C LEU A 215 -9.82 4.03 -20.89
N HIS A 216 -9.32 2.94 -21.46
CA HIS A 216 -9.51 2.61 -22.88
C HIS A 216 -10.91 2.09 -23.20
N THR A 217 -11.58 1.41 -22.25
CA THR A 217 -12.84 0.71 -22.54
C THR A 217 -14.08 1.40 -21.94
N ILE A 218 -13.94 2.04 -20.78
CA ILE A 218 -15.07 2.65 -20.06
C ILE A 218 -15.04 4.17 -20.24
N ALA A 219 -13.89 4.80 -19.97
CA ALA A 219 -13.77 6.26 -20.02
C ALA A 219 -13.56 6.81 -21.44
N ASN A 220 -13.16 5.98 -22.39
CA ASN A 220 -12.71 6.37 -23.73
C ASN A 220 -11.65 7.47 -23.68
N VAL A 221 -10.60 7.27 -22.88
CA VAL A 221 -9.48 8.21 -22.70
C VAL A 221 -8.16 7.50 -22.99
N ILE A 222 -7.26 8.17 -23.71
CA ILE A 222 -5.85 7.78 -23.86
C ILE A 222 -5.04 8.66 -22.90
N HIS A 223 -4.12 8.07 -22.13
CA HIS A 223 -3.31 8.82 -21.17
C HIS A 223 -2.24 9.67 -21.86
N GLY A 224 -1.51 9.10 -22.81
CA GLY A 224 -0.59 9.82 -23.71
C GLY A 224 0.79 10.18 -23.14
N ASP A 225 1.01 10.06 -21.82
CA ASP A 225 2.33 10.29 -21.20
C ASP A 225 2.65 9.31 -20.06
N ILE A 226 2.53 8.00 -20.32
CA ILE A 226 2.91 6.97 -19.34
C ILE A 226 4.43 6.90 -19.25
N LYS A 227 4.93 7.13 -18.03
CA LYS A 227 6.36 7.06 -17.69
C LYS A 227 6.52 6.78 -16.19
N PRO A 228 7.71 6.40 -15.72
CA PRO A 228 7.91 6.05 -14.32
C PRO A 228 7.62 7.22 -13.35
N GLY A 229 7.82 8.46 -13.78
CA GLY A 229 7.47 9.66 -12.99
C GLY A 229 5.97 9.90 -12.80
N ASN A 230 5.13 9.30 -13.65
CA ASN A 230 3.67 9.45 -13.62
C ASN A 230 2.96 8.23 -12.99
N ILE A 231 3.73 7.33 -12.39
CA ILE A 231 3.23 6.16 -11.66
C ILE A 231 3.61 6.34 -10.20
N LEU A 232 2.62 6.61 -9.34
CA LEU A 232 2.82 6.72 -7.89
C LEU A 232 2.64 5.36 -7.23
N LEU A 233 3.44 5.09 -6.20
CA LEU A 233 3.40 3.84 -5.45
C LEU A 233 2.90 4.11 -4.03
N ASP A 234 1.72 3.59 -3.73
CA ASP A 234 1.09 3.69 -2.42
C ASP A 234 1.56 2.54 -1.51
N ARG A 235 2.19 2.90 -0.38
CA ARG A 235 2.63 1.95 0.65
C ARG A 235 1.62 1.80 1.80
N SER A 236 0.56 2.61 1.82
CA SER A 236 -0.40 2.64 2.93
C SER A 236 -1.39 1.46 2.89
N ALA A 237 -1.64 0.90 1.70
CA ALA A 237 -2.72 -0.04 1.46
C ALA A 237 -2.36 -1.52 1.66
N GLN A 238 -1.08 -1.93 1.56
CA GLN A 238 -0.67 -3.34 1.65
C GLN A 238 0.75 -3.49 2.23
N VAL A 239 0.94 -4.48 3.11
CA VAL A 239 2.19 -4.72 3.86
C VAL A 239 3.29 -5.30 2.97
N CYS A 240 2.93 -6.05 1.91
CA CYS A 240 3.89 -6.83 1.12
C CYS A 240 4.31 -6.16 -0.21
N PHE A 241 3.41 -5.43 -0.89
CA PHE A 241 3.66 -4.84 -2.21
C PHE A 241 2.98 -3.48 -2.33
N PRO A 242 3.59 -2.50 -3.02
CA PRO A 242 2.94 -1.21 -3.25
C PRO A 242 1.75 -1.34 -4.21
N VAL A 243 0.75 -0.47 -4.05
CA VAL A 243 -0.32 -0.30 -5.03
C VAL A 243 0.05 0.82 -5.98
N ALA A 244 0.07 0.58 -7.28
CA ALA A 244 0.38 1.60 -8.26
C ALA A 244 -0.87 2.42 -8.63
N LYS A 245 -0.69 3.74 -8.74
CA LYS A 245 -1.69 4.71 -9.19
C LYS A 245 -1.13 5.57 -10.31
N LEU A 246 -1.82 5.63 -11.42
CA LEU A 246 -1.49 6.51 -12.54
C LEU A 246 -1.90 7.96 -12.24
N CYS A 247 -1.03 8.92 -12.55
CA CYS A 247 -1.26 10.34 -12.34
C CYS A 247 -0.84 11.18 -13.55
N ASP A 248 -1.14 12.48 -13.49
CA ASP A 248 -0.77 13.50 -14.49
C ASP A 248 -1.42 13.31 -15.87
N PHE A 249 -2.69 13.74 -15.97
CA PHE A 249 -3.51 13.63 -17.19
C PHE A 249 -3.38 14.87 -18.10
N GLY A 250 -2.31 15.65 -17.97
CA GLY A 250 -2.09 16.88 -18.76
C GLY A 250 -1.92 16.65 -20.27
N ASN A 251 -1.62 15.42 -20.70
CA ASN A 251 -1.56 15.00 -22.11
C ASN A 251 -2.70 14.04 -22.50
N ALA A 252 -3.67 13.82 -21.61
CA ALA A 252 -4.73 12.86 -21.85
C ALA A 252 -5.72 13.37 -22.90
N VAL A 253 -6.20 12.47 -23.75
CA VAL A 253 -7.10 12.79 -24.85
C VAL A 253 -8.37 11.94 -24.75
N ARG A 254 -9.54 12.58 -24.82
CA ARG A 254 -10.84 11.89 -24.94
C ARG A 254 -11.03 11.40 -26.37
N MET A 255 -11.28 10.11 -26.52
CA MET A 255 -11.63 9.50 -27.79
C MET A 255 -13.13 9.69 -28.05
N HIS A 256 -13.45 10.19 -29.23
CA HIS A 256 -14.83 10.33 -29.69
C HIS A 256 -15.06 9.38 -30.86
N PRO A 257 -16.05 8.47 -30.78
CA PRO A 257 -16.35 7.54 -31.88
C PRO A 257 -16.54 8.28 -33.20
N GLY A 258 -15.78 7.88 -34.22
CA GLY A 258 -15.88 8.44 -35.57
C GLY A 258 -15.16 9.78 -35.80
N LEU A 259 -14.49 10.35 -34.78
CA LEU A 259 -13.64 11.52 -34.96
C LEU A 259 -12.16 11.10 -34.99
N PRO A 260 -11.38 11.55 -35.99
CA PRO A 260 -9.95 11.25 -36.03
C PRO A 260 -9.24 11.98 -34.88
N LEU A 261 -8.27 11.31 -34.28
CA LEU A 261 -7.35 11.93 -33.34
C LEU A 261 -6.34 12.78 -34.12
N SER A 262 -5.92 13.92 -33.56
CA SER A 262 -5.02 14.86 -34.23
C SER A 262 -3.59 14.30 -34.31
N ASN A 263 -2.92 14.53 -35.44
CA ASN A 263 -1.50 14.21 -35.65
C ASN A 263 -0.58 15.40 -35.31
N ASP A 264 -1.13 16.58 -35.01
CA ASP A 264 -0.38 17.83 -34.85
C ASP A 264 0.24 18.01 -33.45
N VAL A 265 -0.04 17.10 -32.52
CA VAL A 265 0.50 17.17 -31.16
C VAL A 265 1.49 16.04 -30.96
N MET A 266 2.79 16.32 -31.13
CA MET A 266 3.83 15.51 -30.49
C MET A 266 3.71 15.72 -28.97
N SER A 267 2.85 14.94 -28.34
CA SER A 267 2.70 14.86 -26.88
C SER A 267 3.29 13.56 -26.37
N GLY A 268 4.01 13.64 -25.25
CA GLY A 268 4.63 12.50 -24.59
C GLY A 268 6.11 12.75 -24.29
N SER A 269 6.64 11.98 -23.35
CA SER A 269 8.05 12.08 -22.95
C SER A 269 8.94 11.25 -23.88
N PHE A 270 9.98 11.90 -24.44
CA PHE A 270 11.00 11.22 -25.25
C PHE A 270 11.58 10.02 -24.48
N GLY A 271 11.74 8.88 -25.17
CA GLY A 271 12.13 7.60 -24.54
C GLY A 271 10.97 6.64 -24.32
N TYR A 272 9.74 7.13 -24.09
CA TYR A 272 8.55 6.30 -23.86
C TYR A 272 7.52 6.36 -24.99
N MET A 273 7.70 7.28 -25.95
CA MET A 273 6.82 7.41 -27.12
C MET A 273 6.87 6.18 -28.01
N ALA A 274 5.69 5.80 -28.51
CA ALA A 274 5.50 4.69 -29.44
C ALA A 274 6.06 5.02 -30.83
N PRO A 275 6.52 4.03 -31.61
CA PRO A 275 7.14 4.24 -32.91
C PRO A 275 6.20 4.96 -33.89
N GLU A 276 4.91 4.65 -33.86
CA GLU A 276 3.90 5.30 -34.71
C GLU A 276 3.82 6.82 -34.46
N LEU A 277 3.96 7.28 -33.21
CA LEU A 277 3.94 8.70 -32.87
C LEU A 277 5.20 9.42 -33.36
N LEU A 278 6.36 8.76 -33.31
CA LEU A 278 7.60 9.29 -33.87
C LEU A 278 7.53 9.41 -35.40
N CYS A 279 6.76 8.53 -36.04
CA CYS A 279 6.44 8.55 -37.47
C CYS A 279 5.28 9.51 -37.83
N LYS A 280 4.76 10.29 -36.86
CA LYS A 280 3.63 11.23 -37.03
C LYS A 280 2.31 10.58 -37.42
N GLU A 281 2.12 9.32 -37.02
CA GLU A 281 0.84 8.63 -37.12
C GLU A 281 -0.10 9.07 -35.97
N PRO A 282 -1.42 8.90 -36.13
CA PRO A 282 -2.39 9.32 -35.12
C PRO A 282 -2.19 8.61 -33.77
N LEU A 283 -2.43 9.34 -32.68
CA LEU A 283 -2.48 8.76 -31.33
C LEU A 283 -3.54 7.66 -31.24
N SER A 284 -3.26 6.61 -30.49
CA SER A 284 -4.21 5.52 -30.25
C SER A 284 -3.96 4.87 -28.87
N PRO A 285 -4.90 4.10 -28.32
CA PRO A 285 -4.69 3.33 -27.09
C PRO A 285 -3.44 2.42 -27.12
N SER A 286 -3.00 1.99 -28.31
CA SER A 286 -1.76 1.21 -28.48
C SER A 286 -0.52 1.95 -27.97
N ALA A 287 -0.52 3.28 -28.01
CA ALA A 287 0.62 4.09 -27.58
C ALA A 287 0.84 3.98 -26.06
N ASP A 288 -0.23 4.00 -25.26
CA ASP A 288 -0.16 3.76 -23.82
C ASP A 288 0.41 2.37 -23.51
N MET A 289 -0.01 1.35 -24.27
CA MET A 289 0.48 -0.02 -24.11
C MET A 289 1.97 -0.16 -24.41
N TRP A 290 2.46 0.55 -25.43
CA TRP A 290 3.89 0.64 -25.73
C TRP A 290 4.67 1.29 -24.59
N SER A 291 4.20 2.46 -24.12
CA SER A 291 4.85 3.18 -23.03
C SER A 291 4.92 2.33 -21.76
N LEU A 292 3.87 1.57 -21.43
CA LEU A 292 3.89 0.59 -20.34
C LEU A 292 4.95 -0.51 -20.57
N GLY A 293 5.12 -0.98 -21.81
CA GLY A 293 6.17 -1.94 -22.17
C GLY A 293 7.57 -1.39 -21.91
N VAL A 294 7.83 -0.14 -22.29
CA VAL A 294 9.12 0.53 -22.03
C VAL A 294 9.34 0.70 -20.53
N VAL A 295 8.32 1.14 -19.79
CA VAL A 295 8.39 1.28 -18.31
C VAL A 295 8.71 -0.05 -17.64
N ALA A 296 8.03 -1.13 -18.02
CA ALA A 296 8.24 -2.45 -17.42
C ALA A 296 9.63 -3.01 -17.78
N TYR A 297 10.08 -2.82 -19.03
CA TYR A 297 11.42 -3.20 -19.46
C TYR A 297 12.48 -2.46 -18.61
N GLU A 298 12.36 -1.14 -18.53
CA GLU A 298 13.31 -0.30 -17.78
C GLU A 298 13.33 -0.66 -16.29
N ALA A 299 12.17 -0.92 -15.68
CA ALA A 299 12.09 -1.34 -14.29
C ALA A 299 12.77 -2.69 -14.02
N LEU A 300 12.80 -3.60 -15.01
CA LEU A 300 13.39 -4.93 -14.86
C LEU A 300 14.91 -4.95 -15.06
N VAL A 301 15.46 -4.09 -15.93
CA VAL A 301 16.89 -4.15 -16.29
C VAL A 301 17.65 -2.82 -16.13
N ALA A 302 16.97 -1.76 -15.70
CA ALA A 302 17.51 -0.42 -15.42
C ALA A 302 18.06 0.36 -16.62
N TYR A 303 17.74 -0.07 -17.85
CA TYR A 303 18.07 0.66 -19.07
C TYR A 303 16.93 0.57 -20.09
N SER A 304 16.88 1.53 -21.02
CA SER A 304 15.88 1.59 -22.10
C SER A 304 16.09 0.46 -23.13
N PRO A 305 15.03 -0.16 -23.66
CA PRO A 305 15.14 -1.16 -24.73
C PRO A 305 15.73 -0.60 -26.03
N PHE A 306 15.70 0.72 -26.23
CA PHE A 306 16.17 1.39 -27.44
C PHE A 306 17.15 2.52 -27.10
N TYR A 307 18.29 2.53 -27.76
CA TYR A 307 19.25 3.64 -27.72
C TYR A 307 19.92 3.84 -29.09
N PRO A 308 19.79 5.04 -29.71
CA PRO A 308 18.91 6.15 -29.31
C PRO A 308 17.42 5.76 -29.31
N TYR A 309 16.57 6.51 -28.61
CA TYR A 309 15.16 6.13 -28.39
C TYR A 309 14.35 5.94 -29.67
N ASN A 310 14.72 6.62 -30.77
CA ASN A 310 14.05 6.52 -32.07
C ASN A 310 14.38 5.23 -32.83
N MET A 311 15.33 4.41 -32.35
CA MET A 311 15.63 3.10 -32.95
C MET A 311 14.42 2.16 -32.94
N CYS A 312 13.45 2.37 -32.04
CA CYS A 312 12.18 1.61 -32.03
C CYS A 312 11.37 1.71 -33.35
N THR A 313 11.65 2.70 -34.19
CA THR A 313 11.00 2.81 -35.52
C THR A 313 11.53 1.79 -36.51
N GLN A 314 12.75 1.28 -36.30
CA GLN A 314 13.50 0.44 -37.23
C GLN A 314 13.80 -0.96 -36.67
N GLU A 315 14.00 -1.06 -35.37
CA GLU A 315 14.46 -2.28 -34.69
C GLU A 315 13.47 -2.73 -33.62
N ASP A 316 13.41 -4.04 -33.40
CA ASP A 316 12.67 -4.64 -32.30
C ASP A 316 13.48 -4.59 -30.99
N ALA A 317 12.79 -4.63 -29.85
CA ALA A 317 13.44 -4.65 -28.54
C ALA A 317 14.33 -5.89 -28.36
N MET A 318 15.54 -5.69 -27.83
CA MET A 318 16.48 -6.78 -27.55
C MET A 318 16.32 -7.34 -26.13
N TYR A 319 16.34 -8.66 -25.97
CA TYR A 319 16.22 -9.33 -24.68
C TYR A 319 17.48 -10.16 -24.39
N CYS A 320 18.54 -9.49 -23.94
CA CYS A 320 19.83 -10.12 -23.68
C CYS A 320 19.69 -11.23 -22.62
N PRO A 321 20.10 -12.50 -22.89
CA PRO A 321 19.99 -13.58 -21.92
C PRO A 321 20.73 -13.33 -20.60
N ARG A 322 21.79 -12.50 -20.63
CA ARG A 322 22.54 -12.11 -19.43
C ARG A 322 21.71 -11.25 -18.47
N ASP A 323 20.95 -10.30 -19.01
CA ASP A 323 20.21 -9.32 -18.23
C ASP A 323 18.84 -9.87 -17.82
N PHE A 324 18.23 -10.68 -18.69
CA PHE A 324 16.94 -11.33 -18.45
C PHE A 324 17.04 -12.70 -17.77
N LYS A 325 18.22 -13.15 -17.35
CA LYS A 325 18.42 -14.46 -16.69
C LYS A 325 17.56 -14.70 -15.45
N HIS A 326 17.14 -13.64 -14.77
CA HIS A 326 16.33 -13.66 -13.54
C HIS A 326 14.90 -13.13 -13.77
N VAL A 327 14.52 -12.88 -15.02
CA VAL A 327 13.16 -12.47 -15.39
C VAL A 327 12.43 -13.70 -15.90
N SER A 328 11.21 -13.92 -15.44
CA SER A 328 10.42 -15.08 -15.84
C SER A 328 10.11 -15.08 -17.35
N PRO A 329 9.91 -16.27 -17.93
CA PRO A 329 9.42 -16.38 -19.30
C PRO A 329 8.10 -15.63 -19.53
N ALA A 330 7.21 -15.60 -18.52
CA ALA A 330 5.92 -14.91 -18.61
C ALA A 330 6.08 -13.39 -18.69
N CYS A 331 7.00 -12.79 -17.95
CA CYS A 331 7.32 -11.37 -18.07
C CYS A 331 7.98 -11.04 -19.40
N VAL A 332 8.91 -11.88 -19.88
CA VAL A 332 9.54 -11.66 -21.19
C VAL A 332 8.51 -11.74 -22.32
N ASP A 333 7.59 -12.71 -22.28
CA ASP A 333 6.49 -12.82 -23.24
C ASP A 333 5.56 -11.60 -23.20
N PHE A 334 5.23 -11.11 -22.00
CA PHE A 334 4.44 -9.91 -21.81
C PHE A 334 5.11 -8.67 -22.44
N LEU A 335 6.41 -8.46 -22.20
CA LEU A 335 7.17 -7.36 -22.80
C LEU A 335 7.19 -7.45 -24.33
N LYS A 336 7.40 -8.64 -24.89
CA LYS A 336 7.41 -8.85 -26.36
C LYS A 336 6.10 -8.44 -27.00
N LYS A 337 4.97 -8.74 -26.34
CA LYS A 337 3.63 -8.40 -26.82
C LYS A 337 3.28 -6.91 -26.68
N LEU A 338 3.80 -6.22 -25.67
CA LEU A 338 3.64 -4.77 -25.51
C LEU A 338 4.57 -3.97 -26.45
N LEU A 339 5.79 -4.46 -26.67
CA LEU A 339 6.80 -3.83 -27.52
C LEU A 339 6.73 -4.32 -28.98
N THR A 340 5.57 -4.80 -29.42
CA THR A 340 5.28 -5.04 -30.84
C THR A 340 5.23 -3.70 -31.57
N ARG A 341 6.11 -3.53 -32.57
CA ARG A 341 6.23 -2.27 -33.32
C ARG A 341 4.93 -1.87 -34.02
N ASP A 342 4.28 -2.81 -34.70
CA ASP A 342 2.98 -2.57 -35.33
C ASP A 342 1.87 -2.39 -34.27
N PRO A 343 1.25 -1.20 -34.18
CA PRO A 343 0.23 -0.93 -33.17
C PRO A 343 -1.03 -1.78 -33.31
N THR A 344 -1.33 -2.32 -34.51
CA THR A 344 -2.51 -3.16 -34.74
C THR A 344 -2.34 -4.58 -34.20
N ASN A 345 -1.10 -5.05 -34.11
CA ASN A 345 -0.73 -6.36 -33.57
C ASN A 345 -0.23 -6.26 -32.12
N ARG A 346 -0.18 -5.05 -31.55
CA ARG A 346 0.26 -4.79 -30.17
C ARG A 346 -0.85 -5.16 -29.20
N MET A 347 -0.47 -5.83 -28.11
CA MET A 347 -1.39 -6.29 -27.09
C MET A 347 -2.17 -5.13 -26.46
N THR A 348 -3.49 -5.28 -26.42
CA THR A 348 -4.42 -4.30 -25.83
C THR A 348 -4.45 -4.41 -24.30
N ALA A 349 -5.01 -3.41 -23.61
CA ALA A 349 -5.17 -3.43 -22.15
C ALA A 349 -6.01 -4.64 -21.67
N LEU A 350 -7.05 -5.02 -22.42
CA LEU A 350 -7.89 -6.18 -22.09
C LEU A 350 -7.13 -7.51 -22.22
N GLU A 351 -6.34 -7.67 -23.28
CA GLU A 351 -5.50 -8.86 -23.47
C GLU A 351 -4.38 -8.92 -22.43
N ALA A 352 -3.78 -7.77 -22.11
CA ALA A 352 -2.78 -7.64 -21.06
C ALA A 352 -3.35 -8.07 -19.69
N ALA A 353 -4.58 -7.68 -19.36
CA ALA A 353 -5.24 -8.06 -18.11
C ALA A 353 -5.48 -9.57 -17.99
N ALA A 354 -5.66 -10.26 -19.12
CA ALA A 354 -5.80 -11.72 -19.17
C ALA A 354 -4.46 -12.47 -19.26
N HIS A 355 -3.33 -11.75 -19.27
CA HIS A 355 -2.03 -12.36 -19.52
C HIS A 355 -1.53 -13.19 -18.31
N PRO A 356 -0.87 -14.34 -18.53
CA PRO A 356 -0.28 -15.17 -17.48
C PRO A 356 0.71 -14.47 -16.52
N VAL A 357 1.19 -13.27 -16.88
CA VAL A 357 2.09 -12.46 -16.04
C VAL A 357 1.46 -12.14 -14.68
N HIS A 358 0.12 -12.16 -14.60
CA HIS A 358 -0.63 -11.92 -13.38
C HIS A 358 -0.88 -13.17 -12.52
N LEU A 359 -0.71 -14.38 -13.06
CA LEU A 359 -1.03 -15.65 -12.37
C LEU A 359 -0.09 -15.93 -11.19
N GLU A 360 1.18 -15.52 -11.28
CA GLU A 360 2.16 -15.68 -10.19
C GLU A 360 2.02 -14.62 -9.09
N ILE A 361 1.38 -13.48 -9.37
CA ILE A 361 1.10 -12.44 -8.36
C ILE A 361 0.08 -12.96 -7.36
N MET A 362 -0.94 -13.70 -7.82
CA MET A 362 -1.94 -14.30 -6.93
C MET A 362 -1.33 -15.34 -5.98
N ALA A 363 -0.21 -15.96 -6.37
CA ALA A 363 0.59 -16.84 -5.52
C ALA A 363 1.58 -16.05 -4.63
N ALA A 364 2.15 -14.91 -5.07
CA ALA A 364 3.00 -14.07 -4.22
C ALA A 364 2.22 -13.29 -3.14
N HIS A 365 0.93 -13.06 -3.37
CA HIS A 365 -0.04 -12.61 -2.36
C HIS A 365 -0.32 -13.68 -1.29
N THR A 366 0.27 -14.87 -1.39
CA THR A 366 0.11 -15.96 -0.40
C THR A 366 1.16 -15.96 0.71
N CYS A 367 2.09 -15.01 0.77
CA CYS A 367 2.74 -14.76 2.06
C CYS A 367 1.71 -14.10 2.96
N ALA A 368 0.95 -14.92 3.69
CA ALA A 368 -0.14 -14.47 4.55
C ALA A 368 0.39 -13.33 5.43
N PRO A 369 -0.24 -12.14 5.41
CA PRO A 369 0.29 -11.02 6.16
C PRO A 369 0.35 -11.39 7.64
N ALA A 370 1.44 -11.01 8.29
CA ALA A 370 1.73 -11.31 9.69
C ALA A 370 1.95 -10.02 10.47
N GLY A 371 1.81 -10.09 11.80
CA GLY A 371 1.98 -8.94 12.68
C GLY A 371 3.03 -9.19 13.75
N VAL A 372 3.82 -8.18 14.06
CA VAL A 372 4.62 -8.13 15.29
C VAL A 372 4.28 -6.84 16.03
N ILE A 373 3.87 -6.98 17.30
CA ILE A 373 3.72 -5.88 18.24
C ILE A 373 4.91 -5.93 19.19
N TRP A 374 5.72 -4.87 19.25
CA TRP A 374 6.92 -4.83 20.07
C TRP A 374 6.84 -3.77 21.17
N LEU A 375 7.01 -4.20 22.42
CA LEU A 375 6.83 -3.39 23.62
C LEU A 375 8.19 -3.05 24.24
N HIS A 376 8.49 -1.75 24.33
CA HIS A 376 9.77 -1.26 24.86
C HIS A 376 9.88 -1.41 26.40
N GLY A 377 11.09 -1.23 26.93
CA GLY A 377 11.37 -1.25 28.36
C GLY A 377 11.04 0.05 29.10
N LEU A 378 11.24 0.07 30.42
CA LEU A 378 11.02 1.25 31.26
C LEU A 378 11.86 2.45 30.78
N GLY A 379 11.24 3.62 30.60
CA GLY A 379 11.90 4.86 30.23
C GLY A 379 12.28 4.99 28.75
N ASP A 380 12.05 3.95 27.95
CA ASP A 380 12.31 3.94 26.50
C ASP A 380 11.04 4.33 25.70
N SER A 381 11.06 4.14 24.38
CA SER A 381 9.96 4.42 23.46
C SER A 381 9.82 3.35 22.38
N GLY A 382 8.66 3.29 21.73
CA GLY A 382 8.48 2.45 20.55
C GLY A 382 9.45 2.82 19.42
N ALA A 383 9.74 4.11 19.24
CA ALA A 383 10.72 4.58 18.27
C ALA A 383 12.13 4.03 18.51
N GLY A 384 12.53 3.84 19.78
CA GLY A 384 13.82 3.27 20.17
C GLY A 384 14.06 1.84 19.66
N TRP A 385 12.98 1.09 19.42
CA TRP A 385 13.02 -0.28 18.91
C TRP A 385 12.61 -0.40 17.43
N SER A 386 12.26 0.70 16.79
CA SER A 386 11.76 0.70 15.40
C SER A 386 12.78 0.21 14.37
N SER A 387 14.08 0.22 14.72
CA SER A 387 15.17 -0.32 13.90
C SER A 387 15.01 -1.81 13.58
N LEU A 388 14.33 -2.59 14.44
CA LEU A 388 14.04 -4.00 14.19
C LEU A 388 13.31 -4.22 12.86
N ARG A 389 12.44 -3.28 12.48
CA ARG A 389 11.75 -3.33 11.17
C ARG A 389 12.73 -3.33 10.00
N HIS A 390 13.81 -2.55 10.11
CA HIS A 390 14.83 -2.43 9.06
C HIS A 390 15.83 -3.58 9.12
N GLU A 391 16.23 -4.00 10.32
CA GLU A 391 17.11 -5.14 10.55
C GLU A 391 16.52 -6.44 9.97
N TYR A 392 15.21 -6.62 10.13
CA TYR A 392 14.48 -7.75 9.56
C TYR A 392 13.80 -7.43 8.23
N SER A 393 14.42 -6.61 7.40
CA SER A 393 13.90 -6.22 6.07
C SER A 393 13.67 -7.39 5.09
N ASN A 394 14.17 -8.59 5.42
CA ASN A 394 13.87 -9.82 4.69
C ASN A 394 12.50 -10.43 5.06
N LEU A 395 11.90 -10.06 6.19
CA LEU A 395 10.59 -10.49 6.65
C LEU A 395 9.50 -9.48 6.24
N ARG A 396 9.40 -9.22 4.94
CA ARG A 396 8.56 -8.14 4.38
C ARG A 396 7.06 -8.34 4.56
N HIS A 397 6.64 -9.58 4.84
CA HIS A 397 5.26 -9.93 5.13
C HIS A 397 4.82 -9.60 6.57
N ILE A 398 5.77 -9.23 7.43
CA ILE A 398 5.49 -8.82 8.82
C ILE A 398 5.26 -7.31 8.88
N ARG A 399 4.07 -6.92 9.31
CA ARG A 399 3.76 -5.56 9.74
C ARG A 399 4.17 -5.39 11.19
N TRP A 400 4.94 -4.33 11.46
CA TRP A 400 5.42 -4.00 12.80
C TRP A 400 4.58 -2.87 13.41
N GLU A 401 4.27 -3.00 14.69
CA GLU A 401 3.74 -1.94 15.53
C GLU A 401 4.63 -1.78 16.76
N PHE A 402 5.02 -0.55 17.08
CA PHE A 402 5.85 -0.20 18.24
C PHE A 402 5.08 0.78 19.12
N PRO A 403 4.14 0.31 19.96
CA PRO A 403 3.34 1.19 20.80
C PRO A 403 4.19 1.87 21.89
N ASP A 404 3.83 3.12 22.22
CA ASP A 404 4.43 3.84 23.34
C ASP A 404 3.66 3.60 24.65
N ALA A 405 4.41 3.41 25.73
CA ALA A 405 3.88 3.41 27.08
C ALA A 405 3.37 4.81 27.48
N PRO A 406 2.35 4.91 28.34
CA PRO A 406 1.95 6.19 28.89
C PRO A 406 3.05 6.76 29.80
N THR A 407 3.18 8.09 29.84
CA THR A 407 4.01 8.75 30.86
C THR A 407 3.32 8.62 32.22
N SER A 408 3.95 7.87 33.12
CA SER A 408 3.40 7.55 34.45
C SER A 408 4.47 7.76 35.52
N TYR A 409 4.04 8.07 36.75
CA TYR A 409 4.96 8.10 37.88
C TYR A 409 5.49 6.70 38.17
N VAL A 410 6.81 6.56 38.30
CA VAL A 410 7.49 5.29 38.56
C VAL A 410 8.22 5.36 39.89
N THR A 411 7.86 4.47 40.81
CA THR A 411 8.31 4.47 42.20
C THR A 411 9.83 4.35 42.31
N CYS A 412 10.47 3.42 41.59
CA CYS A 412 11.93 3.24 41.63
C CYS A 412 12.72 4.44 41.08
N ASN A 413 12.10 5.22 40.17
CA ASN A 413 12.75 6.38 39.54
C ASN A 413 12.45 7.69 40.28
N GLY A 414 11.47 7.70 41.20
CA GLY A 414 11.04 8.90 41.92
C GLY A 414 10.42 9.98 41.04
N GLY A 415 9.94 9.65 39.83
CA GLY A 415 9.45 10.63 38.87
C GLY A 415 8.71 10.02 37.67
N PRO A 416 8.11 10.88 36.82
CA PRO A 416 7.39 10.44 35.64
C PRO A 416 8.32 10.01 34.49
N CYS A 417 8.06 8.85 33.89
CA CYS A 417 8.69 8.44 32.64
C CYS A 417 7.75 7.50 31.85
N PRO A 418 8.05 7.20 30.57
CA PRO A 418 7.31 6.17 29.83
C PRO A 418 7.36 4.82 30.55
N SER A 419 6.20 4.32 30.97
CA SER A 419 6.11 3.07 31.72
C SER A 419 4.76 2.38 31.57
N TRP A 420 4.78 1.08 31.35
CA TRP A 420 3.60 0.22 31.21
C TRP A 420 2.91 -0.02 32.55
N PHE A 421 3.67 -0.05 33.65
CA PHE A 421 3.14 -0.23 34.99
C PHE A 421 4.15 0.27 36.02
N ASP A 422 3.69 0.61 37.22
CA ASP A 422 4.59 1.11 38.26
C ASP A 422 5.58 0.02 38.71
N LEU A 423 6.86 0.40 38.82
CA LEU A 423 7.94 -0.48 39.23
C LEU A 423 8.54 0.08 40.54
N LYS A 424 8.59 -0.75 41.57
CA LYS A 424 8.98 -0.32 42.92
C LYS A 424 10.49 -0.30 43.13
N ASP A 425 11.18 -1.33 42.63
CA ASP A 425 12.59 -1.56 42.90
C ASP A 425 13.33 -1.96 41.62
N ILE A 426 14.58 -1.54 41.50
CA ILE A 426 15.59 -2.05 40.56
C ILE A 426 16.87 -2.26 41.38
N PRO A 427 17.60 -3.39 41.22
CA PRO A 427 17.37 -4.47 40.27
C PRO A 427 16.21 -5.38 40.67
N ILE A 428 15.55 -5.96 39.66
CA ILE A 428 14.54 -6.99 39.84
C ILE A 428 15.23 -8.28 40.26
N THR A 429 14.81 -8.78 41.41
CA THR A 429 15.29 -10.00 42.06
C THR A 429 14.09 -10.87 42.43
N PRO A 430 14.27 -12.18 42.71
CA PRO A 430 13.18 -13.02 43.19
C PRO A 430 12.47 -12.48 44.44
N ALA A 431 13.17 -11.71 45.28
CA ALA A 431 12.62 -11.12 46.49
C ALA A 431 11.89 -9.78 46.27
N SER A 432 12.21 -9.06 45.19
CA SER A 432 11.59 -7.78 44.82
C SER A 432 10.52 -7.92 43.73
N ALA A 433 10.35 -9.13 43.17
CA ALA A 433 9.24 -9.42 42.27
C ALA A 433 7.91 -9.08 42.99
N PRO A 434 7.08 -8.19 42.43
CA PRO A 434 5.99 -7.58 43.17
C PRO A 434 4.91 -8.60 43.55
N ASN A 435 4.69 -8.79 44.85
CA ASN A 435 3.60 -9.62 45.41
C ASN A 435 2.25 -8.90 45.42
N GLU A 436 2.23 -7.61 45.12
CA GLU A 436 1.03 -6.77 45.05
C GLU A 436 0.59 -6.52 43.61
N PRO A 437 -0.65 -6.09 43.39
CA PRO A 437 -1.09 -5.70 42.07
C PRO A 437 -0.23 -4.58 41.46
N LEU A 438 0.38 -4.85 40.32
CA LEU A 438 1.10 -3.92 39.47
C LEU A 438 0.17 -2.82 38.96
N LYS A 439 0.27 -1.63 39.54
CA LYS A 439 -0.52 -0.45 39.16
C LYS A 439 -0.26 -0.10 37.69
N GLY A 440 -1.33 -0.05 36.88
CA GLY A 440 -1.27 0.25 35.44
C GLY A 440 -1.15 -0.97 34.53
N LEU A 441 -0.87 -2.17 35.07
CA LEU A 441 -0.69 -3.37 34.24
C LEU A 441 -1.96 -3.72 33.45
N THR A 442 -3.14 -3.67 34.09
CA THR A 442 -4.42 -4.00 33.43
C THR A 442 -4.73 -3.07 32.25
N ASP A 443 -4.48 -1.77 32.40
CA ASP A 443 -4.69 -0.79 31.32
C ASP A 443 -3.71 -1.03 30.16
N SER A 444 -2.47 -1.41 30.49
CA SER A 444 -1.45 -1.74 29.49
C SER A 444 -1.75 -3.06 28.76
N VAL A 445 -2.27 -4.07 29.45
CA VAL A 445 -2.77 -5.30 28.80
C VAL A 445 -3.87 -4.97 27.81
N LYS A 446 -4.84 -4.12 28.20
CA LYS A 446 -5.91 -3.68 27.30
C LYS A 446 -5.37 -2.96 26.06
N LYS A 447 -4.35 -2.11 26.20
CA LYS A 447 -3.69 -1.47 25.04
C LYS A 447 -3.10 -2.48 24.06
N VAL A 448 -2.49 -3.54 24.56
CA VAL A 448 -1.93 -4.62 23.73
C VAL A 448 -3.05 -5.42 23.05
N GLN A 449 -4.13 -5.72 23.77
CA GLN A 449 -5.32 -6.37 23.19
C GLN A 449 -5.97 -5.52 22.10
N ASP A 450 -6.06 -4.20 22.29
CA ASP A 450 -6.55 -3.28 21.28
C ASP A 450 -5.62 -3.24 20.05
N ALA A 451 -4.30 -3.38 20.24
CA ALA A 451 -3.34 -3.50 19.14
C ALA A 451 -3.57 -4.79 18.34
N ILE A 452 -3.73 -5.93 19.03
CA ILE A 452 -4.08 -7.23 18.41
C ILE A 452 -5.39 -7.08 17.60
N ALA A 453 -6.40 -6.42 18.16
CA ALA A 453 -7.68 -6.19 17.48
C ALA A 453 -7.53 -5.29 16.23
N ARG A 454 -6.63 -4.29 16.25
CA ARG A 454 -6.32 -3.46 15.06
C ARG A 454 -5.70 -4.28 13.93
N PHE A 455 -4.80 -5.21 14.25
CA PHE A 455 -4.27 -6.16 13.27
C PHE A 455 -5.39 -7.01 12.66
N GLY A 456 -6.28 -7.56 13.50
CA GLY A 456 -7.47 -8.30 13.06
C GLY A 456 -8.36 -7.50 12.12
N ALA A 457 -8.66 -6.24 12.45
CA ALA A 457 -9.43 -5.33 11.61
C ALA A 457 -8.75 -5.00 10.26
N SER A 458 -7.41 -5.13 10.19
CA SER A 458 -6.62 -4.97 8.96
C SER A 458 -6.42 -6.25 8.16
N GLY A 459 -7.05 -7.36 8.54
CA GLY A 459 -6.99 -8.64 7.83
C GLY A 459 -5.85 -9.57 8.27
N ILE A 460 -5.18 -9.30 9.39
CA ILE A 460 -4.16 -10.19 9.97
C ILE A 460 -4.78 -10.94 11.15
N PRO A 461 -5.05 -12.25 11.02
CA PRO A 461 -5.66 -13.02 12.11
C PRO A 461 -4.70 -13.17 13.30
N SER A 462 -5.24 -13.38 14.50
CA SER A 462 -4.43 -13.36 15.73
C SER A 462 -3.37 -14.46 15.77
N ASP A 463 -3.63 -15.61 15.17
CA ASP A 463 -2.67 -16.73 15.00
C ASP A 463 -1.52 -16.41 14.03
N ARG A 464 -1.52 -15.23 13.41
CA ARG A 464 -0.43 -14.64 12.61
C ARG A 464 0.20 -13.43 13.29
N ILE A 465 -0.04 -13.23 14.59
CA ILE A 465 0.52 -12.12 15.37
C ILE A 465 1.49 -12.66 16.42
N VAL A 466 2.68 -12.06 16.49
CA VAL A 466 3.61 -12.19 17.61
C VAL A 466 3.55 -10.94 18.47
N VAL A 467 3.46 -11.13 19.78
CA VAL A 467 3.62 -10.03 20.75
C VAL A 467 4.97 -10.21 21.43
N GLY A 468 5.83 -9.21 21.32
CA GLY A 468 7.17 -9.24 21.88
C GLY A 468 7.45 -8.03 22.75
N GLY A 469 8.52 -8.11 23.54
CA GLY A 469 9.01 -6.92 24.23
C GLY A 469 10.31 -7.15 24.96
N PHE A 470 10.86 -6.04 25.45
CA PHE A 470 12.10 -5.98 26.22
C PHE A 470 11.81 -5.48 27.65
N SER A 471 12.46 -6.07 28.65
CA SER A 471 12.37 -5.68 30.06
C SER A 471 10.92 -5.62 30.55
N GLN A 472 10.42 -4.45 30.97
CA GLN A 472 9.01 -4.26 31.35
C GLN A 472 8.03 -4.70 30.24
N GLY A 473 8.36 -4.42 28.98
CA GLY A 473 7.56 -4.85 27.83
C GLY A 473 7.55 -6.37 27.64
N ALA A 474 8.62 -7.07 28.03
CA ALA A 474 8.67 -8.54 27.98
C ALA A 474 7.66 -9.19 28.94
N LEU A 475 7.56 -8.67 30.18
CA LEU A 475 6.54 -9.12 31.12
C LEU A 475 5.14 -8.86 30.56
N LEU A 476 4.89 -7.66 30.05
CA LEU A 476 3.58 -7.29 29.50
C LEU A 476 3.19 -8.15 28.29
N ALA A 477 4.13 -8.42 27.38
CA ALA A 477 3.93 -9.27 26.22
C ALA A 477 3.53 -10.69 26.63
N VAL A 478 4.31 -11.31 27.52
CA VAL A 478 4.03 -12.66 28.01
C VAL A 478 2.74 -12.72 28.81
N TYR A 479 2.52 -11.78 29.72
CA TYR A 479 1.32 -11.76 30.53
C TYR A 479 0.04 -11.58 29.69
N THR A 480 0.07 -10.69 28.70
CA THR A 480 -1.05 -10.53 27.75
C THR A 480 -1.27 -11.81 26.94
N GLY A 481 -0.17 -12.42 26.48
CA GLY A 481 -0.20 -13.70 25.78
C GLY A 481 -0.83 -14.81 26.62
N LEU A 482 -0.57 -14.86 27.93
CA LEU A 482 -1.18 -15.84 28.84
C LEU A 482 -2.68 -15.59 29.04
N GLN A 483 -3.13 -14.33 29.11
CA GLN A 483 -4.53 -13.98 29.40
C GLN A 483 -5.50 -14.09 28.22
N ILE A 484 -5.06 -13.79 27.01
CA ILE A 484 -5.97 -13.65 25.86
C ILE A 484 -6.58 -14.99 25.45
N ASP A 485 -7.86 -15.06 25.06
CA ASP A 485 -8.46 -16.34 24.61
C ASP A 485 -8.12 -16.68 23.16
N THR A 486 -7.78 -15.68 22.35
CA THR A 486 -7.44 -15.87 20.93
C THR A 486 -6.04 -16.47 20.76
N PRO A 487 -5.82 -17.35 19.78
CA PRO A 487 -4.50 -17.88 19.49
C PRO A 487 -3.55 -16.76 19.03
N LEU A 488 -2.28 -16.88 19.40
CA LEU A 488 -1.18 -16.04 18.90
C LEU A 488 -0.16 -16.94 18.19
N ALA A 489 0.52 -16.41 17.17
CA ALA A 489 1.60 -17.13 16.49
C ALA A 489 2.74 -17.47 17.47
N GLY A 490 3.06 -16.50 18.32
CA GLY A 490 4.05 -16.66 19.37
C GLY A 490 4.16 -15.43 20.27
N VAL A 491 4.99 -15.56 21.30
CA VAL A 491 5.25 -14.50 22.27
C VAL A 491 6.76 -14.41 22.52
N VAL A 492 7.29 -13.21 22.66
CA VAL A 492 8.72 -12.96 22.86
C VAL A 492 8.94 -12.14 24.13
N GLY A 493 9.90 -12.55 24.95
CA GLY A 493 10.36 -11.77 26.10
C GLY A 493 11.88 -11.71 26.17
N LEU A 494 12.44 -10.51 26.00
CA LEU A 494 13.88 -10.26 26.18
C LEU A 494 14.14 -9.57 27.52
N SER A 495 15.09 -10.07 28.30
CA SER A 495 15.42 -9.54 29.64
C SER A 495 14.20 -9.35 30.56
N GLY A 496 13.23 -10.27 30.47
CA GLY A 496 11.93 -10.18 31.16
C GLY A 496 11.83 -10.98 32.46
N TRP A 497 10.66 -10.88 33.10
CA TRP A 497 10.26 -11.69 34.27
C TRP A 497 8.74 -11.92 34.26
N LEU A 498 8.23 -12.80 35.13
CA LEU A 498 6.79 -12.99 35.36
C LEU A 498 6.28 -12.12 36.50
N PRO A 499 4.99 -11.73 36.49
CA PRO A 499 4.33 -11.23 37.68
C PRO A 499 4.23 -12.33 38.75
N SER A 500 3.85 -11.96 39.98
CA SER A 500 3.68 -12.92 41.07
C SER A 500 2.67 -14.03 40.73
N GLU A 501 2.76 -15.16 41.43
CA GLU A 501 1.92 -16.35 41.20
C GLU A 501 0.41 -16.05 41.27
N SER A 502 -0.03 -15.05 42.04
CA SER A 502 -1.43 -14.65 42.09
C SER A 502 -1.97 -14.22 40.72
N TYR A 503 -1.13 -13.64 39.87
CA TYR A 503 -1.48 -13.23 38.51
C TYR A 503 -1.59 -14.40 37.53
N LEU A 504 -0.98 -15.53 37.87
CA LEU A 504 -0.97 -16.75 37.06
C LEU A 504 -2.05 -17.75 37.50
N THR A 505 -2.91 -17.34 38.43
CA THR A 505 -4.10 -18.10 38.79
C THR A 505 -5.17 -17.94 37.71
N SER A 506 -5.89 -19.03 37.41
CA SER A 506 -7.03 -19.01 36.49
C SER A 506 -6.71 -18.57 35.05
N LEU A 507 -5.58 -19.03 34.50
CA LEU A 507 -5.23 -18.81 33.11
C LEU A 507 -6.04 -19.71 32.15
N PRO A 508 -6.35 -19.24 30.93
CA PRO A 508 -6.92 -20.07 29.87
C PRO A 508 -6.07 -21.32 29.59
N SER A 509 -6.72 -22.46 29.35
CA SER A 509 -6.04 -23.70 28.98
C SER A 509 -5.63 -23.64 27.50
N LYS A 510 -4.39 -23.24 27.23
CA LYS A 510 -3.81 -23.17 25.88
C LYS A 510 -2.29 -23.33 25.88
N SER A 511 -1.74 -23.72 24.74
CA SER A 511 -0.29 -23.74 24.51
C SER A 511 0.14 -22.52 23.70
N LEU A 512 1.29 -21.94 24.07
CA LEU A 512 1.89 -20.80 23.38
C LEU A 512 3.29 -21.20 22.90
N ASN A 513 3.70 -20.69 21.75
CA ASN A 513 5.11 -20.69 21.35
C ASN A 513 5.76 -19.46 21.98
N VAL A 514 6.75 -19.66 22.85
CA VAL A 514 7.41 -18.56 23.57
C VAL A 514 8.91 -18.59 23.31
N PHE A 515 9.48 -17.44 22.97
CA PHE A 515 10.93 -17.23 22.96
C PHE A 515 11.32 -16.31 24.11
N ILE A 516 12.24 -16.77 24.95
CA ILE A 516 12.80 -16.00 26.06
C ILE A 516 14.31 -15.88 25.85
N GLY A 517 14.77 -14.65 25.68
CA GLY A 517 16.20 -14.29 25.64
C GLY A 517 16.58 -13.56 26.92
N HIS A 518 17.72 -13.92 27.52
CA HIS A 518 18.17 -13.25 28.75
C HIS A 518 19.69 -13.05 28.80
N GLY A 519 20.11 -11.88 29.27
CA GLY A 519 21.52 -11.57 29.47
C GLY A 519 22.16 -12.38 30.60
N GLY A 520 23.29 -13.02 30.32
CA GLY A 520 24.11 -13.74 31.30
C GLY A 520 24.83 -12.81 32.29
N SER A 521 24.76 -11.50 32.07
CA SER A 521 25.31 -10.46 32.95
C SER A 521 24.32 -9.31 33.15
N ASP A 522 23.02 -9.59 33.02
CA ASP A 522 21.94 -8.61 33.23
C ASP A 522 21.91 -8.17 34.70
N ASP A 523 22.23 -6.89 34.90
CA ASP A 523 22.34 -6.27 36.21
C ASP A 523 21.05 -5.59 36.67
N VAL A 524 20.07 -5.39 35.77
CA VAL A 524 18.76 -4.79 36.04
C VAL A 524 17.72 -5.88 36.34
N VAL A 525 17.60 -6.90 35.50
CA VAL A 525 16.76 -8.08 35.73
C VAL A 525 17.68 -9.28 35.94
N LYS A 526 17.90 -9.64 37.21
CA LYS A 526 18.96 -10.61 37.55
C LYS A 526 18.76 -11.94 36.83
N THR A 527 19.84 -12.45 36.22
CA THR A 527 19.86 -13.66 35.38
C THR A 527 19.06 -14.88 35.89
N PRO A 528 19.02 -15.20 37.20
CA PRO A 528 18.18 -16.32 37.69
C PRO A 528 16.69 -16.17 37.37
N LEU A 529 16.20 -14.94 37.21
CA LEU A 529 14.80 -14.67 36.86
C LEU A 529 14.46 -15.11 35.44
N GLY A 530 15.35 -14.89 34.46
CA GLY A 530 15.11 -15.35 33.09
C GLY A 530 14.91 -16.86 33.01
N ARG A 531 15.71 -17.64 33.76
CA ARG A 531 15.54 -19.09 33.83
C ARG A 531 14.26 -19.48 34.56
N THR A 532 14.00 -18.88 35.71
CA THR A 532 12.78 -19.14 36.50
C THR A 532 11.51 -18.81 35.70
N PHE A 533 11.56 -17.73 34.92
CA PHE A 533 10.52 -17.32 33.98
C PHE A 533 10.23 -18.42 32.96
N ALA A 534 11.26 -18.89 32.26
CA ALA A 534 11.10 -19.96 31.27
C ALA A 534 10.59 -21.27 31.90
N ASP A 535 11.18 -21.70 33.02
CA ASP A 535 10.79 -22.93 33.71
C ASP A 535 9.33 -22.89 34.17
N ARG A 536 8.86 -21.74 34.64
CA ARG A 536 7.46 -21.58 35.04
C ARG A 536 6.52 -21.68 33.85
N LEU A 537 6.84 -21.05 32.71
CA LEU A 537 6.03 -21.17 31.49
C LEU A 537 5.99 -22.61 30.96
N ILE A 538 7.11 -23.35 31.04
CA ILE A 538 7.15 -24.78 30.71
C ILE A 538 6.22 -25.57 31.65
N SER A 539 6.26 -25.29 32.95
CA SER A 539 5.38 -25.96 33.93
C SER A 539 3.89 -25.68 33.71
N LEU A 540 3.55 -24.57 33.04
CA LEU A 540 2.19 -24.21 32.63
C LEU A 540 1.77 -24.85 31.29
N GLY A 541 2.65 -25.60 30.62
CA GLY A 541 2.34 -26.34 29.39
C GLY A 541 2.61 -25.57 28.09
N HIS A 542 3.40 -24.50 28.13
CA HIS A 542 3.78 -23.74 26.93
C HIS A 542 5.06 -24.30 26.28
N ASN A 543 5.18 -24.09 24.97
CA ASN A 543 6.36 -24.45 24.19
C ASN A 543 7.40 -23.33 24.25
N VAL A 544 8.39 -23.45 25.14
CA VAL A 544 9.36 -22.38 25.44
C VAL A 544 10.73 -22.69 24.84
N GLN A 545 11.25 -21.78 24.03
CA GLN A 545 12.66 -21.69 23.66
C GLN A 545 13.34 -20.66 24.57
N PHE A 546 14.31 -21.10 25.37
CA PHE A 546 15.05 -20.24 26.29
C PHE A 546 16.52 -20.18 25.91
N GLU A 547 17.04 -18.98 25.71
CA GLU A 547 18.44 -18.73 25.41
C GLU A 547 19.05 -17.77 26.43
N THR A 548 20.29 -18.06 26.85
CA THR A 548 21.08 -17.16 27.69
C THR A 548 22.30 -16.68 26.92
N TYR A 549 22.59 -15.39 27.01
CA TYR A 549 23.67 -14.75 26.26
C TYR A 549 24.83 -14.36 27.20
N PRO A 550 25.95 -15.11 27.21
CA PRO A 550 27.08 -14.82 28.11
C PRO A 550 27.62 -13.40 27.93
N GLY A 551 27.83 -12.68 29.03
CA GLY A 551 28.38 -11.32 29.01
C GLY A 551 27.40 -10.23 28.56
N LEU A 552 26.19 -10.57 28.13
CA LEU A 552 25.17 -9.60 27.77
C LEU A 552 24.58 -8.96 29.04
N ALA A 553 24.73 -7.64 29.16
CA ALA A 553 24.11 -6.81 30.19
C ALA A 553 22.62 -6.54 29.88
N HIS A 554 21.98 -5.57 30.52
CA HIS A 554 20.58 -5.21 30.26
C HIS A 554 20.40 -4.47 28.92
N SER A 555 20.58 -5.19 27.82
CA SER A 555 20.55 -4.69 26.44
C SER A 555 20.33 -5.86 25.47
N ALA A 556 20.13 -5.60 24.18
CA ALA A 556 20.13 -6.62 23.15
C ALA A 556 21.46 -6.65 22.37
N ASN A 557 21.85 -7.83 21.87
CA ASN A 557 23.01 -7.98 20.98
C ASN A 557 22.66 -8.73 19.69
N ASP A 558 23.57 -8.71 18.72
CA ASP A 558 23.37 -9.34 17.40
C ASP A 558 23.06 -10.84 17.47
N LYS A 559 23.56 -11.56 18.48
CA LYS A 559 23.23 -12.99 18.62
C LYS A 559 21.78 -13.16 19.06
N GLU A 560 21.33 -12.42 20.06
CA GLU A 560 19.95 -12.43 20.53
C GLU A 560 18.98 -12.01 19.44
N LEU A 561 19.31 -10.97 18.67
CA LEU A 561 18.49 -10.51 17.56
C LEU A 561 18.43 -11.50 16.39
N ARG A 562 19.49 -12.28 16.13
CA ARG A 562 19.44 -13.38 15.15
C ARG A 562 18.59 -14.57 15.61
N ASP A 563 18.68 -14.92 16.89
CA ASP A 563 17.87 -16.00 17.45
C ASP A 563 16.38 -15.60 17.46
N LEU A 564 16.08 -14.32 17.73
CA LEU A 564 14.76 -13.73 17.55
C LEU A 564 14.28 -13.81 16.10
N GLU A 565 15.10 -13.43 15.12
CA GLU A 565 14.74 -13.54 13.70
C GLU A 565 14.41 -15.00 13.31
N ALA A 566 15.21 -15.96 13.79
CA ALA A 566 14.97 -17.38 13.56
C ALA A 566 13.65 -17.86 14.17
N PHE A 567 13.32 -17.38 15.38
CA PHE A 567 12.02 -17.64 15.99
C PHE A 567 10.87 -17.06 15.16
N LEU A 568 10.97 -15.79 14.75
CA LEU A 568 9.94 -15.13 13.93
C LEU A 568 9.73 -15.88 12.60
N LYS A 569 10.79 -16.30 11.91
CA LYS A 569 10.70 -17.13 10.69
C LYS A 569 9.98 -18.45 10.92
N LYS A 570 10.15 -19.05 12.10
CA LYS A 570 9.52 -20.33 12.45
C LYS A 570 8.03 -20.17 12.73
N VAL A 571 7.62 -19.13 13.45
CA VAL A 571 6.22 -18.94 13.87
C VAL A 571 5.39 -18.09 12.89
N LEU A 572 6.05 -17.30 12.04
CA LEU A 572 5.44 -16.49 10.98
C LEU A 572 6.07 -16.84 9.61
N PRO A 573 5.89 -18.08 9.11
CA PRO A 573 6.40 -18.47 7.79
C PRO A 573 5.76 -17.69 6.65
#